data_AF-A0A2V1DUJ5-F1
#
_entry.id   AF-A0A2V1DUJ5-F1
#
_cell.length_a   1.000
_cell.length_b   1.000
_cell.length_c   1.000
_cell.angle_alpha   90.00
_cell.angle_beta   90.00
_cell.angle_gamma   90.00
#
_symmetry.space_group_name_H-M   'P 1'
#
loop_
_entity.id
_entity.type
_entity.pdbx_description
1 polymer ?
#
loop_
_entity_poly.entity_id
_entity_poly.type
_entity_poly.pdbx_seq_one_letter_code
_entity_poly.pdbx_strand_id
1 'polypeptide(L)'
;MAIRKGEVQELINDIQQYLCHLLVALQNNSRKVLHNLKARSEEQSKALDKLTHVLQTSMQNNNARERALKNKLSQISQTQEDIADNVNKIRVEQDGQMSKEERQAISKWLPNVVYQFQQSQYYTHLSRRLENTRQWLLGSTVYTAWVKADRQTLFCPGPPGAGKSILTSVIIQDLKTLCRNHKSVGLAFTYCVFKRQNDQSLQNVLAGLSRQLVERQPVVPESIRKLYQGHEEGADRPLLKEVLKILQIVIGSYSKVYILIDALDECQKAT
;
A
#
# COMPACT_ATOMS: atom_id res chain seq x y z
N MET A 1 120.28 22.32 55.65
CA MET A 1 119.35 21.38 54.98
C MET A 1 119.05 21.94 53.60
N ALA A 2 119.77 21.50 52.58
CA ALA A 2 119.61 21.96 51.20
C ALA A 2 118.73 20.95 50.45
N ILE A 3 117.46 21.29 50.24
CA ILE A 3 116.58 20.57 49.31
C ILE A 3 117.19 20.76 47.91
N ARG A 4 117.50 19.67 47.21
CA ARG A 4 118.25 19.75 45.95
C ARG A 4 117.30 20.26 44.87
N LYS A 5 117.69 21.28 44.11
CA LYS A 5 116.94 21.85 42.96
C LYS A 5 116.35 20.80 41.99
N GLY A 6 116.95 19.61 41.90
CA GLY A 6 116.44 18.48 41.11
C GLY A 6 115.08 17.95 41.60
N GLU A 7 114.85 17.89 42.92
CA GLU A 7 113.63 17.33 43.52
C GLU A 7 112.39 18.22 43.25
N VAL A 8 112.57 19.54 43.19
CA VAL A 8 111.48 20.49 42.88
C VAL A 8 111.09 20.42 41.41
N GLN A 9 112.07 20.27 40.50
CA GLN A 9 111.81 20.16 39.07
C GLN A 9 111.13 18.84 38.72
N GLU A 10 111.47 17.77 39.44
CA GLU A 10 110.82 16.47 39.35
C GLU A 10 109.35 16.56 39.79
N LEU A 11 109.06 17.23 40.91
CA LEU A 11 107.69 17.47 41.38
C LEU A 11 106.85 18.30 40.38
N ILE A 12 107.44 19.30 39.74
CA ILE A 12 106.76 20.11 38.72
C ILE A 12 106.44 19.27 37.48
N ASN A 13 107.37 18.42 37.05
CA ASN A 13 107.15 17.51 35.93
C ASN A 13 106.05 16.50 36.25
N ASP A 14 106.02 15.96 37.47
CA ASP A 14 104.97 15.05 37.93
C ASP A 14 103.60 15.73 37.95
N ILE A 15 103.52 16.97 38.46
CA ILE A 15 102.27 17.75 38.47
C ILE A 15 101.80 18.05 37.05
N GLN A 16 102.72 18.43 36.14
CA GLN A 16 102.39 18.67 34.73
C GLN A 16 101.92 17.39 34.03
N GLN A 17 102.54 16.25 34.32
CA GLN A 17 102.11 14.96 33.82
C GLN A 17 100.71 14.60 34.35
N TYR A 18 100.45 14.78 35.65
CA TYR A 18 99.12 14.56 36.24
C TYR A 18 98.06 15.47 35.61
N LEU A 19 98.34 16.76 35.43
CA LEU A 19 97.43 17.70 34.76
C LEU A 19 97.15 17.29 33.31
N CYS A 20 98.16 16.83 32.58
CA CYS A 20 98.00 16.36 31.20
C CYS A 20 97.14 15.09 31.14
N HIS A 21 97.36 14.13 32.04
CA HIS A 21 96.52 12.93 32.17
C HIS A 21 95.06 13.29 32.52
N LEU A 22 94.84 14.26 33.43
CA LEU A 22 93.50 14.73 33.80
C LEU A 22 92.79 15.42 32.63
N LEU A 23 93.49 16.27 31.88
CA LEU A 23 92.93 16.93 30.69
C LEU A 23 92.53 15.93 29.61
N VAL A 24 93.38 14.94 29.33
CA VAL A 24 93.09 13.87 28.37
C VAL A 24 91.92 13.01 28.86
N ALA A 25 91.87 12.68 30.15
CA ALA A 25 90.75 11.95 30.75
C ALA A 25 89.43 12.73 30.62
N LEU A 26 89.43 14.04 30.92
CA LEU A 26 88.26 14.92 30.79
C LEU A 26 87.78 15.06 29.33
N GLN A 27 88.70 15.25 28.38
CA GLN A 27 88.37 15.32 26.96
C GLN A 27 87.81 14.00 26.44
N ASN A 28 88.41 12.87 26.82
CA ASN A 28 87.91 11.55 26.45
C ASN A 28 86.53 11.26 27.04
N ASN A 29 86.30 11.66 28.30
CA ASN A 29 84.99 11.49 28.93
C ASN A 29 83.93 12.34 28.22
N SER A 30 84.27 13.60 27.88
CA SER A 30 83.39 14.50 27.13
C SER A 30 83.03 13.94 25.75
N ARG A 31 84.01 13.39 25.01
CA ARG A 31 83.78 12.72 23.72
C ARG A 31 82.87 11.50 23.85
N LYS A 32 83.08 10.66 24.87
CA LYS A 32 82.23 9.49 25.14
C LYS A 32 80.78 9.89 25.39
N VAL A 33 80.54 10.93 26.21
CA VAL A 33 79.19 11.45 26.48
C VAL A 33 78.52 11.95 25.20
N LEU A 34 79.22 12.75 24.38
CA LEU A 34 78.68 13.25 23.11
C LEU A 34 78.33 12.13 22.12
N HIS A 35 79.20 11.12 22.00
CA HIS A 35 78.93 9.96 21.15
C HIS A 35 77.69 9.18 21.62
N ASN A 36 77.55 8.97 22.93
CA ASN A 36 76.38 8.29 23.50
C ASN A 36 75.08 9.09 23.31
N LEU A 37 75.13 10.41 23.48
CA LEU A 37 73.98 11.29 23.23
C LEU A 37 73.57 11.25 21.75
N LYS A 38 74.53 11.28 20.82
CA LYS A 38 74.27 11.19 19.39
C LYS A 38 73.64 9.85 19.01
N ALA A 39 74.21 8.73 19.47
CA ALA A 39 73.66 7.40 19.21
C ALA A 39 72.23 7.26 19.73
N ARG A 40 71.95 7.76 20.94
CA ARG A 40 70.61 7.76 21.54
C ARG A 40 69.63 8.66 20.76
N SER A 41 70.08 9.82 20.29
CA SER A 41 69.27 10.71 19.45
C SER A 41 68.90 10.06 18.11
N GLU A 42 69.84 9.37 17.47
CA GLU A 42 69.60 8.65 16.22
C GLU A 42 68.63 7.48 16.42
N GLU A 43 68.75 6.76 17.53
CA GLU A 43 67.82 5.68 17.90
C GLU A 43 66.41 6.22 18.18
N GLN A 44 66.30 7.34 18.89
CA GLN A 44 65.02 8.02 19.13
C GLN A 44 64.39 8.54 17.83
N SER A 45 65.18 9.10 16.91
CA SER A 45 64.69 9.53 15.59
C SER A 45 64.11 8.36 14.81
N LYS A 46 64.82 7.23 14.76
CA LYS A 46 64.33 6.00 14.09
C LYS A 46 63.07 5.46 14.74
N ALA A 47 62.94 5.55 16.06
CA ALA A 47 61.72 5.15 16.77
C ALA A 47 60.54 6.08 16.43
N LEU A 48 60.79 7.39 16.32
CA LEU A 48 59.78 8.39 15.94
C LEU A 48 59.27 8.15 14.51
N ASP A 49 60.17 7.84 13.57
CA ASP A 49 59.80 7.54 12.18
C ASP A 49 58.90 6.30 12.08
N LYS A 50 59.24 5.23 12.83
CA LYS A 50 58.40 4.03 12.92
C LYS A 50 57.01 4.34 13.47
N LEU A 51 56.92 5.11 14.56
CA LEU A 51 55.64 5.54 15.14
C LEU A 51 54.81 6.35 14.15
N THR A 52 55.45 7.29 13.45
CA THR A 52 54.80 8.14 12.44
C THR A 52 54.22 7.30 11.31
N HIS A 53 54.98 6.31 10.81
CA HIS A 53 54.50 5.38 9.79
C HIS A 53 53.28 4.57 10.28
N VAL A 54 53.35 4.00 11.49
CA VAL A 54 52.23 3.21 12.05
C VAL A 54 50.96 4.07 12.20
N LEU A 55 51.10 5.31 12.70
CA LEU A 55 49.97 6.24 12.81
C LEU A 55 49.38 6.56 11.44
N GLN A 56 50.22 6.80 10.43
CA GLN A 56 49.77 7.11 9.08
C GLN A 56 49.03 5.95 8.41
N THR A 57 49.54 4.72 8.55
CA THR A 57 48.85 3.51 8.06
C THR A 57 47.52 3.28 8.79
N SER A 58 47.49 3.46 10.11
CA SER A 58 46.26 3.34 10.91
C SER A 58 45.20 4.36 10.47
N MET A 59 45.61 5.61 10.25
CA MET A 59 44.71 6.67 9.79
C MET A 59 44.14 6.39 8.39
N GLN A 60 44.94 5.88 7.46
CA GLN A 60 44.46 5.46 6.14
C GLN A 60 43.44 4.31 6.23
N ASN A 61 43.70 3.30 7.07
CA ASN A 61 42.78 2.19 7.29
C ASN A 61 41.46 2.64 7.92
N ASN A 62 41.50 3.56 8.89
CA ASN A 62 40.30 4.12 9.51
C ASN A 62 39.47 4.92 8.50
N ASN A 63 40.11 5.74 7.67
CA ASN A 63 39.42 6.48 6.61
C ASN A 63 38.77 5.55 5.59
N ALA A 64 39.44 4.45 5.21
CA ALA A 64 38.88 3.45 4.32
C ALA A 64 37.66 2.74 4.95
N ARG A 65 37.73 2.39 6.24
CA ARG A 65 36.62 1.81 7.00
C ARG A 65 35.43 2.76 7.10
N GLU A 66 35.68 4.05 7.34
CA GLU A 66 34.63 5.07 7.43
C GLU A 66 33.89 5.24 6.09
N ARG A 67 34.63 5.24 4.96
CA ARG A 67 34.01 5.26 3.62
C ARG A 67 33.16 4.01 3.36
N ALA A 68 33.68 2.83 3.73
CA ALA A 68 32.92 1.59 3.58
C ALA A 68 31.64 1.59 4.44
N LEU A 69 31.69 2.13 5.66
CA LEU A 69 30.53 2.32 6.53
C LEU A 69 29.50 3.28 5.91
N LYS A 70 29.95 4.43 5.38
CA LYS A 70 29.07 5.40 4.69
C LYS A 70 28.36 4.77 3.48
N ASN A 71 29.07 4.00 2.68
CA ASN A 71 28.48 3.31 1.52
C ASN A 71 27.48 2.23 1.92
N LYS A 72 27.74 1.48 3.00
CA LYS A 72 26.77 0.52 3.53
C LYS A 72 25.53 1.23 4.08
N LEU A 73 25.70 2.37 4.74
CA LEU A 73 24.59 3.15 5.29
C LEU A 73 23.68 3.70 4.18
N SER A 74 24.24 4.19 3.08
CA SER A 74 23.44 4.65 1.94
C SER A 74 22.68 3.50 1.26
N GLN A 75 23.31 2.33 1.11
CA GLN A 75 22.63 1.13 0.62
C GLN A 75 21.46 0.74 1.52
N ILE A 76 21.65 0.74 2.85
CA ILE A 76 20.59 0.43 3.81
C ILE A 76 19.43 1.44 3.67
N SER A 77 19.74 2.74 3.61
CA SER A 77 18.72 3.78 3.45
C SER A 77 17.87 3.58 2.19
N GLN A 78 18.52 3.28 1.05
CA GLN A 78 17.79 3.01 -0.20
C GLN A 78 16.89 1.78 -0.07
N THR A 79 17.42 0.69 0.48
CA THR A 79 16.61 -0.52 0.67
C THR A 79 15.44 -0.31 1.64
N GLN A 80 15.56 0.59 2.61
CA GLN A 80 14.47 0.93 3.53
C GLN A 80 13.33 1.67 2.83
N GLU A 81 13.65 2.59 1.92
CA GLU A 81 12.65 3.28 1.08
C GLU A 81 11.94 2.28 0.16
N ASP A 82 12.69 1.44 -0.54
CA ASP A 82 12.14 0.42 -1.44
C ASP A 82 11.22 -0.56 -0.69
N ILE A 83 11.59 -0.96 0.53
CA ILE A 83 10.76 -1.82 1.38
C ILE A 83 9.47 -1.08 1.79
N ALA A 84 9.55 0.19 2.19
CA ALA A 84 8.38 0.96 2.60
C ALA A 84 7.34 1.10 1.47
N ASP A 85 7.80 1.37 0.25
CA ASP A 85 6.94 1.47 -0.94
C ASP A 85 6.29 0.12 -1.27
N ASN A 86 7.05 -0.97 -1.24
CA ASN A 86 6.53 -2.31 -1.47
C ASN A 86 5.50 -2.71 -0.40
N VAL A 87 5.74 -2.40 0.87
CA VAL A 87 4.78 -2.66 1.97
C VAL A 87 3.48 -1.89 1.76
N ASN A 88 3.56 -0.61 1.37
CA ASN A 88 2.37 0.19 1.07
C ASN A 88 1.56 -0.40 -0.10
N LYS A 89 2.25 -0.84 -1.16
CA LYS A 89 1.62 -1.47 -2.32
C LYS A 89 0.91 -2.77 -1.94
N ILE A 90 1.58 -3.64 -1.17
CA ILE A 90 1.00 -4.89 -0.66
C ILE A 90 -0.23 -4.60 0.20
N ARG A 91 -0.19 -3.59 1.08
CA ARG A 91 -1.33 -3.23 1.93
C ARG A 91 -2.55 -2.81 1.10
N VAL A 92 -2.37 -1.96 0.10
CA VAL A 92 -3.46 -1.52 -0.80
C VAL A 92 -4.04 -2.69 -1.59
N GLU A 93 -3.19 -3.59 -2.09
CA GLU A 93 -3.63 -4.79 -2.81
C GLU A 93 -4.38 -5.75 -1.87
N GLN A 94 -3.89 -5.97 -0.66
CA GLN A 94 -4.56 -6.81 0.36
C GLN A 94 -5.90 -6.23 0.78
N ASP A 95 -5.99 -4.92 1.06
CA ASP A 95 -7.25 -4.27 1.43
C ASP A 95 -8.28 -4.32 0.30
N GLY A 96 -7.82 -4.12 -0.95
CA GLY A 96 -8.68 -4.21 -2.13
C GLY A 96 -9.17 -5.62 -2.41
N GLN A 97 -8.30 -6.62 -2.20
CA GLN A 97 -8.60 -8.03 -2.38
C GLN A 97 -9.58 -8.50 -1.30
N MET A 98 -9.27 -8.28 -0.01
CA MET A 98 -10.17 -8.61 1.11
C MET A 98 -11.58 -8.02 0.93
N SER A 99 -11.67 -6.76 0.48
CA SER A 99 -12.96 -6.12 0.17
C SER A 99 -13.72 -6.83 -0.97
N LYS A 100 -13.01 -7.39 -1.96
CA LYS A 100 -13.59 -8.12 -3.09
C LYS A 100 -14.08 -9.51 -2.68
N GLU A 101 -13.29 -10.30 -1.94
CA GLU A 101 -13.74 -11.62 -1.46
C GLU A 101 -14.96 -11.49 -0.56
N GLU A 102 -14.92 -10.56 0.38
CA GLU A 102 -16.03 -10.29 1.29
C GLU A 102 -17.29 -9.88 0.52
N ARG A 103 -17.17 -8.95 -0.42
CA ARG A 103 -18.29 -8.55 -1.28
C ARG A 103 -18.87 -9.74 -2.03
N GLN A 104 -18.02 -10.64 -2.55
CA GLN A 104 -18.48 -11.84 -3.24
C GLN A 104 -19.20 -12.81 -2.29
N ALA A 105 -18.70 -12.99 -1.07
CA ALA A 105 -19.32 -13.84 -0.06
C ALA A 105 -20.71 -13.30 0.32
N ILE A 106 -20.82 -12.01 0.65
CA ILE A 106 -22.08 -11.35 0.98
C ILE A 106 -23.06 -11.39 -0.21
N SER A 107 -22.57 -11.21 -1.43
CA SER A 107 -23.42 -11.28 -2.64
C SER A 107 -23.94 -12.70 -2.90
N LYS A 108 -23.17 -13.74 -2.57
CA LYS A 108 -23.60 -15.15 -2.65
C LYS A 108 -24.56 -15.54 -1.53
N TRP A 109 -24.40 -14.94 -0.35
CA TRP A 109 -25.29 -15.11 0.79
C TRP A 109 -26.71 -14.60 0.49
N LEU A 110 -26.82 -13.48 -0.23
CA LEU A 110 -28.11 -13.01 -0.74
C LEU A 110 -28.68 -13.99 -1.79
N PRO A 111 -29.96 -14.40 -1.68
CA PRO A 111 -30.60 -15.36 -2.58
C PRO A 111 -30.26 -15.19 -4.08
N ASN A 112 -29.75 -16.28 -4.69
CA ASN A 112 -29.18 -16.27 -6.05
C ASN A 112 -30.18 -16.58 -7.18
N VAL A 113 -31.32 -17.23 -6.88
CA VAL A 113 -32.24 -17.80 -7.90
C VAL A 113 -32.74 -16.75 -8.89
N VAL A 114 -32.89 -15.51 -8.43
CA VAL A 114 -33.41 -14.41 -9.25
C VAL A 114 -32.30 -13.74 -10.06
N TYR A 115 -31.08 -13.59 -9.54
CA TYR A 115 -30.04 -12.76 -10.16
C TYR A 115 -29.62 -13.23 -11.56
N GLN A 116 -29.24 -14.50 -11.72
CA GLN A 116 -28.77 -15.03 -13.00
C GLN A 116 -29.89 -15.00 -14.06
N PHE A 117 -31.12 -15.29 -13.63
CA PHE A 117 -32.28 -15.19 -14.47
C PHE A 117 -32.48 -13.76 -14.98
N GLN A 118 -32.39 -12.75 -14.11
CA GLN A 118 -32.56 -11.35 -14.53
C GLN A 118 -31.52 -10.91 -15.57
N GLN A 119 -30.25 -11.30 -15.39
CA GLN A 119 -29.23 -11.00 -16.38
C GLN A 119 -29.50 -11.69 -17.73
N SER A 120 -29.93 -12.95 -17.71
CA SER A 120 -30.30 -13.69 -18.93
C SER A 120 -31.47 -13.04 -19.66
N GLN A 121 -32.52 -12.62 -18.93
CA GLN A 121 -33.66 -11.90 -19.50
C GLN A 121 -33.23 -10.58 -20.12
N TYR A 122 -32.38 -9.80 -19.44
CA TYR A 122 -31.81 -8.57 -20.00
C TYR A 122 -31.13 -8.81 -21.36
N TYR A 123 -30.22 -9.80 -21.45
CA TYR A 123 -29.53 -10.09 -22.72
C TYR A 123 -30.48 -10.62 -23.79
N THR A 124 -31.46 -11.45 -23.42
CA THR A 124 -32.49 -11.98 -24.34
C THR A 124 -33.36 -10.88 -24.93
N HIS A 125 -33.78 -9.92 -24.10
CA HIS A 125 -34.57 -8.77 -24.58
C HIS A 125 -33.72 -7.81 -25.39
N LEU A 126 -32.45 -7.63 -25.03
CA LEU A 126 -31.54 -6.76 -25.78
C LEU A 126 -31.20 -7.34 -27.16
N SER A 127 -30.99 -8.65 -27.29
CA SER A 127 -30.66 -9.31 -28.57
C SER A 127 -31.83 -9.34 -29.54
N ARG A 128 -33.07 -9.36 -29.03
CA ARG A 128 -34.30 -9.29 -29.84
C ARG A 128 -34.65 -7.86 -30.28
N ARG A 129 -33.87 -6.85 -29.86
CA ARG A 129 -34.09 -5.46 -30.26
C ARG A 129 -33.70 -5.29 -31.72
N LEU A 130 -34.61 -4.77 -32.54
CA LEU A 130 -34.24 -4.25 -33.87
C LEU A 130 -33.37 -3.01 -33.69
N GLU A 131 -32.22 -2.95 -34.36
CA GLU A 131 -31.30 -1.81 -34.24
C GLU A 131 -32.03 -0.47 -34.43
N ASN A 132 -31.68 0.52 -33.62
CA ASN A 132 -32.27 1.86 -33.58
C ASN A 132 -33.76 1.96 -33.19
N THR A 133 -34.45 0.85 -32.91
CA THR A 133 -35.83 0.92 -32.38
C THR A 133 -35.87 1.34 -30.92
N ARG A 134 -36.90 2.12 -30.58
CA ARG A 134 -37.20 2.62 -29.22
C ARG A 134 -36.14 3.57 -28.62
N GLN A 135 -35.17 4.01 -29.43
CA GLN A 135 -34.20 5.05 -29.04
C GLN A 135 -34.86 6.41 -28.83
N TRP A 136 -36.01 6.66 -29.49
CA TRP A 136 -36.80 7.88 -29.33
C TRP A 136 -37.15 8.16 -27.86
N LEU A 137 -37.32 7.12 -27.02
CA LEU A 137 -37.62 7.30 -25.61
C LEU A 137 -36.44 7.96 -24.89
N LEU A 138 -35.21 7.57 -25.21
CA LEU A 138 -34.02 8.13 -24.55
C LEU A 138 -33.85 9.63 -24.85
N GLY A 139 -34.34 10.09 -26.00
CA GLY A 139 -34.43 11.51 -26.36
C GLY A 139 -35.69 12.21 -25.87
N SER A 140 -36.65 11.49 -25.28
CA SER A 140 -37.92 12.09 -24.86
C SER A 140 -37.74 12.99 -23.63
N THR A 141 -38.56 14.04 -23.54
CA THR A 141 -38.59 14.94 -22.39
C THR A 141 -38.98 14.20 -21.11
N VAL A 142 -39.87 13.22 -21.20
CA VAL A 142 -40.34 12.41 -20.07
C VAL A 142 -39.19 11.59 -19.46
N TYR A 143 -38.43 10.88 -20.30
CA TYR A 143 -37.29 10.09 -19.82
C TYR A 143 -36.18 10.97 -19.26
N THR A 144 -35.80 12.02 -19.99
CA THR A 144 -34.72 12.91 -19.58
C THR A 144 -35.05 13.68 -18.30
N ALA A 145 -36.32 14.04 -18.08
CA ALA A 145 -36.80 14.60 -16.82
C ALA A 145 -36.68 13.57 -15.68
N TRP A 146 -37.13 12.33 -15.90
CA TRP A 146 -37.05 11.26 -14.91
C TRP A 146 -35.61 10.93 -14.49
N VAL A 147 -34.67 10.88 -15.45
CA VAL A 147 -33.25 10.65 -15.15
C VAL A 147 -32.66 11.78 -14.31
N LYS A 148 -33.11 13.03 -14.49
CA LYS A 148 -32.57 14.18 -13.76
C LYS A 148 -33.22 14.39 -12.40
N ALA A 149 -34.52 14.10 -12.27
CA ALA A 149 -35.28 14.35 -11.06
C ALA A 149 -34.87 13.46 -9.88
N ASP A 150 -35.06 13.95 -8.67
CA ASP A 150 -34.91 13.17 -7.45
C ASP A 150 -36.24 12.55 -7.04
N ARG A 151 -36.21 11.28 -6.61
CA ARG A 151 -37.37 10.53 -6.08
C ARG A 151 -38.59 10.51 -7.02
N GLN A 152 -38.37 10.33 -8.33
CA GLN A 152 -39.45 10.25 -9.31
C GLN A 152 -39.68 8.81 -9.81
N THR A 153 -40.93 8.47 -10.09
CA THR A 153 -41.33 7.21 -10.73
C THR A 153 -41.80 7.48 -12.16
N LEU A 154 -41.24 6.75 -13.13
CA LEU A 154 -41.74 6.69 -14.49
C LEU A 154 -42.56 5.42 -14.67
N PHE A 155 -43.86 5.58 -14.92
CA PHE A 155 -44.76 4.46 -15.17
C PHE A 155 -45.01 4.32 -16.68
N CYS A 156 -44.80 3.12 -17.21
CA CYS A 156 -44.92 2.82 -18.64
C CYS A 156 -46.06 1.81 -18.90
N PRO A 157 -47.32 2.27 -18.91
CA PRO A 157 -48.45 1.40 -19.23
C PRO A 157 -48.46 1.02 -20.71
N GLY A 158 -49.03 -0.14 -21.02
CA GLY A 158 -49.28 -0.54 -22.40
C GLY A 158 -49.82 -1.95 -22.49
N PRO A 159 -50.48 -2.32 -23.60
CA PRO A 159 -51.02 -3.65 -23.77
C PRO A 159 -49.93 -4.73 -23.81
N PRO A 160 -50.27 -6.01 -23.57
CA PRO A 160 -49.40 -7.13 -23.90
C PRO A 160 -48.92 -7.02 -25.35
N GLY A 161 -47.64 -7.34 -25.62
CA GLY A 161 -47.07 -7.25 -26.96
C GLY A 161 -46.56 -5.87 -27.39
N ALA A 162 -46.82 -4.78 -26.65
CA ALA A 162 -46.30 -3.44 -26.96
C ALA A 162 -44.76 -3.31 -26.91
N GLY A 163 -44.08 -4.36 -26.41
CA GLY A 163 -42.62 -4.41 -26.33
C GLY A 163 -42.02 -3.66 -25.13
N LYS A 164 -42.77 -3.56 -24.03
CA LYS A 164 -42.34 -2.98 -22.75
C LYS A 164 -41.02 -3.59 -22.26
N SER A 165 -40.87 -4.91 -22.28
CA SER A 165 -39.64 -5.58 -21.84
C SER A 165 -38.41 -5.24 -22.71
N ILE A 166 -38.61 -4.99 -24.02
CA ILE A 166 -37.53 -4.49 -24.90
C ILE A 166 -37.23 -3.02 -24.58
N LEU A 167 -38.24 -2.21 -24.26
CA LEU A 167 -38.03 -0.84 -23.80
C LEU A 167 -37.22 -0.82 -22.49
N THR A 168 -37.56 -1.69 -21.55
CA THR A 168 -36.84 -1.86 -20.28
C THR A 168 -35.37 -2.23 -20.52
N SER A 169 -35.06 -3.14 -21.46
CA SER A 169 -33.66 -3.50 -21.76
C SER A 169 -32.87 -2.33 -22.37
N VAL A 170 -33.50 -1.48 -23.19
CA VAL A 170 -32.90 -0.25 -23.73
C VAL A 170 -32.56 0.73 -22.62
N ILE A 171 -33.47 0.97 -21.67
CA ILE A 171 -33.22 1.87 -20.54
C ILE A 171 -32.12 1.30 -19.64
N ILE A 172 -32.14 0.00 -19.35
CA ILE A 172 -31.07 -0.65 -18.57
C ILE A 172 -29.71 -0.46 -19.25
N GLN A 173 -29.63 -0.57 -20.59
CA GLN A 173 -28.38 -0.38 -21.32
C GLN A 173 -27.85 1.05 -21.19
N ASP A 174 -28.72 2.05 -21.32
CA ASP A 174 -28.37 3.46 -21.15
C ASP A 174 -27.88 3.75 -19.72
N LEU A 175 -28.64 3.34 -18.72
CA LEU A 175 -28.27 3.53 -17.31
C LEU A 175 -27.02 2.73 -16.91
N LYS A 176 -26.78 1.55 -17.50
CA LYS A 176 -25.52 0.81 -17.31
C LYS A 176 -24.32 1.64 -17.77
N THR A 177 -24.45 2.36 -18.88
CA THR A 177 -23.41 3.28 -19.38
C THR A 177 -23.22 4.46 -18.42
N LEU A 178 -24.31 5.08 -17.97
CA LEU A 178 -24.25 6.18 -16.99
C LEU A 178 -23.54 5.78 -15.69
N CYS A 179 -23.88 4.60 -15.15
CA CYS A 179 -23.34 4.10 -13.88
C CYS A 179 -21.91 3.56 -14.01
N ARG A 180 -21.40 3.31 -15.22
CA ARG A 180 -19.96 3.02 -15.43
C ARG A 180 -19.12 4.28 -15.26
N ASN A 181 -19.64 5.42 -15.68
CA ASN A 181 -18.97 6.70 -15.59
C ASN A 181 -19.08 7.33 -14.19
N HIS A 182 -20.11 6.95 -13.41
CA HIS A 182 -20.37 7.48 -12.07
C HIS A 182 -20.55 6.36 -11.04
N LYS A 183 -19.47 6.04 -10.30
CA LYS A 183 -19.49 4.96 -9.29
C LYS A 183 -20.44 5.22 -8.12
N SER A 184 -20.82 6.47 -7.87
CA SER A 184 -21.77 6.89 -6.84
C SER A 184 -23.24 6.68 -7.22
N VAL A 185 -23.52 6.17 -8.42
CA VAL A 185 -24.88 5.90 -8.92
C VAL A 185 -25.13 4.40 -9.00
N GLY A 186 -26.19 3.94 -8.35
CA GLY A 186 -26.63 2.56 -8.33
C GLY A 186 -27.64 2.23 -9.42
N LEU A 187 -27.63 0.98 -9.89
CA LEU A 187 -28.62 0.44 -10.82
C LEU A 187 -28.97 -0.99 -10.42
N ALA A 188 -30.27 -1.24 -10.26
CA ALA A 188 -30.82 -2.58 -10.08
C ALA A 188 -32.08 -2.74 -10.95
N PHE A 189 -32.35 -3.97 -11.37
CA PHE A 189 -33.54 -4.26 -12.17
C PHE A 189 -34.08 -5.66 -11.93
N THR A 190 -35.36 -5.86 -12.23
CA THR A 190 -36.02 -7.16 -12.18
C THR A 190 -37.09 -7.27 -13.27
N TYR A 191 -37.17 -8.43 -13.90
CA TYR A 191 -38.25 -8.87 -14.77
C TYR A 191 -39.13 -9.85 -13.98
N CYS A 192 -40.34 -9.42 -13.63
CA CYS A 192 -41.37 -10.33 -13.10
C CYS A 192 -41.86 -11.23 -14.24
N VAL A 193 -42.06 -12.52 -13.95
CA VAL A 193 -42.53 -13.53 -14.89
C VAL A 193 -43.53 -14.43 -14.18
N PHE A 194 -44.78 -14.42 -14.64
CA PHE A 194 -45.91 -15.11 -14.02
C PHE A 194 -45.63 -16.61 -13.76
N LYS A 195 -44.98 -17.30 -14.70
CA LYS A 195 -44.67 -18.73 -14.59
C LYS A 195 -43.61 -19.07 -13.53
N ARG A 196 -42.95 -18.07 -12.93
CA ARG A 196 -41.89 -18.23 -11.92
C ARG A 196 -42.28 -17.62 -10.58
N GLN A 197 -43.56 -17.47 -10.28
CA GLN A 197 -44.05 -16.89 -9.03
C GLN A 197 -43.45 -17.54 -7.78
N ASN A 198 -43.24 -18.85 -7.78
CA ASN A 198 -42.60 -19.55 -6.64
C ASN A 198 -41.13 -19.13 -6.44
N ASP A 199 -40.41 -18.79 -7.52
CA ASP A 199 -39.03 -18.30 -7.46
C ASP A 199 -38.96 -16.79 -7.21
N GLN A 200 -40.03 -16.06 -7.52
CA GLN A 200 -40.15 -14.60 -7.47
C GLN A 200 -40.98 -14.11 -6.28
N SER A 201 -40.81 -14.74 -5.12
CA SER A 201 -41.35 -14.20 -3.87
C SER A 201 -40.82 -12.77 -3.64
N LEU A 202 -41.57 -11.95 -2.89
CA LEU A 202 -41.16 -10.58 -2.55
C LEU A 202 -39.73 -10.55 -1.95
N GLN A 203 -39.43 -11.50 -1.05
CA GLN A 203 -38.09 -11.63 -0.45
C GLN A 203 -37.01 -11.87 -1.51
N ASN A 204 -37.27 -12.76 -2.48
CA ASN A 204 -36.30 -13.09 -3.53
C ASN A 204 -36.08 -11.92 -4.49
N VAL A 205 -37.14 -11.17 -4.83
CA VAL A 205 -37.02 -9.97 -5.67
C VAL A 205 -36.19 -8.90 -4.97
N LEU A 206 -36.50 -8.59 -3.71
CA LEU A 206 -35.76 -7.59 -2.92
C LEU A 206 -34.31 -8.02 -2.67
N ALA A 207 -34.06 -9.31 -2.43
CA ALA A 207 -32.72 -9.85 -2.30
C ALA A 207 -31.93 -9.73 -3.62
N GLY A 208 -32.56 -10.01 -4.76
CA GLY A 208 -31.96 -9.86 -6.08
C GLY A 208 -31.59 -8.41 -6.40
N LEU A 209 -32.44 -7.44 -6.02
CA LEU A 209 -32.14 -6.02 -6.15
C LEU A 209 -31.00 -5.60 -5.22
N SER A 210 -31.04 -6.02 -3.95
CA SER A 210 -30.01 -5.75 -2.95
C SER A 210 -28.64 -6.25 -3.42
N ARG A 211 -28.59 -7.48 -3.95
CA ARG A 211 -27.37 -8.09 -4.47
C ARG A 211 -26.76 -7.29 -5.63
N GLN A 212 -27.58 -6.89 -6.60
CA GLN A 212 -27.11 -6.08 -7.74
C GLN A 212 -26.44 -4.77 -7.29
N LEU A 213 -26.97 -4.17 -6.22
CA LEU A 213 -26.41 -2.96 -5.63
C LEU A 213 -25.14 -3.27 -4.83
N VAL A 214 -25.14 -4.30 -3.99
CA VAL A 214 -23.96 -4.70 -3.19
C VAL A 214 -22.77 -5.08 -4.08
N GLU A 215 -22.99 -5.84 -5.16
CA GLU A 215 -21.93 -6.24 -6.09
C GLU A 215 -21.22 -5.05 -6.76
N ARG A 216 -21.91 -3.92 -6.88
CA ARG A 216 -21.38 -2.69 -7.49
C ARG A 216 -20.71 -1.76 -6.49
N GLN A 217 -20.84 -2.00 -5.20
CA GLN A 217 -20.17 -1.19 -4.18
C GLN A 217 -18.67 -1.51 -4.13
N PRO A 218 -17.78 -0.51 -4.10
CA PRO A 218 -16.35 -0.74 -3.93
C PRO A 218 -16.03 -1.30 -2.54
N VAL A 219 -16.81 -0.91 -1.52
CA VAL A 219 -16.69 -1.34 -0.12
C VAL A 219 -18.09 -1.63 0.38
N VAL A 220 -18.30 -2.80 0.99
CA VAL A 220 -19.60 -3.15 1.57
C VAL A 220 -19.81 -2.35 2.86
N PRO A 221 -20.96 -1.68 3.05
CA PRO A 221 -21.27 -1.01 4.30
C PRO A 221 -21.13 -1.93 5.52
N GLU A 222 -20.49 -1.43 6.58
CA GLU A 222 -20.24 -2.17 7.83
C GLU A 222 -21.50 -2.80 8.43
N SER A 223 -22.65 -2.14 8.29
CA SER A 223 -23.93 -2.68 8.78
C SER A 223 -24.36 -3.95 8.04
N ILE A 224 -24.05 -4.08 6.75
CA ILE A 224 -24.33 -5.29 5.97
C ILE A 224 -23.33 -6.39 6.35
N ARG A 225 -22.05 -6.03 6.55
CA ARG A 225 -21.01 -6.94 7.05
C ARG A 225 -21.41 -7.57 8.39
N LYS A 226 -21.84 -6.76 9.37
CA LYS A 226 -22.29 -7.26 10.67
C LYS A 226 -23.50 -8.19 10.58
N LEU A 227 -24.45 -7.88 9.68
CA LEU A 227 -25.58 -8.77 9.43
C LEU A 227 -25.12 -10.11 8.87
N TYR A 228 -24.20 -10.10 7.89
CA TYR A 228 -23.64 -11.32 7.33
C TYR A 228 -22.89 -12.17 8.37
N GLN A 229 -22.04 -11.55 9.19
CA GLN A 229 -21.31 -12.23 10.26
C GLN A 229 -22.24 -12.84 11.33
N GLY A 230 -23.35 -12.17 11.64
CA GLY A 230 -24.37 -12.67 12.57
C GLY A 230 -25.11 -13.92 12.09
N HIS A 231 -25.02 -14.26 10.80
CA HIS A 231 -25.57 -15.48 10.20
C HIS A 231 -24.50 -16.59 10.05
N GLU A 232 -23.53 -16.66 10.97
CA GLU A 232 -22.39 -17.59 10.92
C GLU A 232 -21.68 -17.57 9.56
N GLU A 233 -21.35 -16.37 9.07
CA GLU A 233 -20.76 -16.16 7.74
C GLU A 233 -21.64 -16.69 6.59
N GLY A 234 -22.96 -16.64 6.77
CA GLY A 234 -23.95 -16.94 5.74
C GLY A 234 -24.39 -18.41 5.66
N ALA A 235 -24.27 -19.14 6.77
CA ALA A 235 -24.85 -20.48 6.94
C ALA A 235 -26.37 -20.46 6.68
N ASP A 236 -27.05 -19.47 7.24
CA ASP A 236 -28.48 -19.24 7.03
C ASP A 236 -28.76 -18.06 6.10
N ARG A 237 -29.96 -18.06 5.50
CA ARG A 237 -30.41 -16.99 4.59
C ARG A 237 -31.06 -15.86 5.38
N PRO A 238 -30.85 -14.60 4.97
CA PRO A 238 -31.45 -13.46 5.66
C PRO A 238 -32.98 -13.48 5.52
N LEU A 239 -33.66 -13.14 6.60
CA LEU A 239 -35.10 -12.97 6.65
C LEU A 239 -35.53 -11.75 5.82
N LEU A 240 -36.81 -11.69 5.41
CA LEU A 240 -37.35 -10.57 4.62
C LEU A 240 -37.07 -9.19 5.26
N LYS A 241 -37.19 -9.06 6.58
CA LYS A 241 -36.89 -7.82 7.31
C LYS A 241 -35.42 -7.41 7.18
N GLU A 242 -34.52 -8.38 7.19
CA GLU A 242 -33.08 -8.14 7.03
C GLU A 242 -32.75 -7.79 5.59
N VAL A 243 -33.38 -8.45 4.61
CA VAL A 243 -33.24 -8.10 3.18
C VAL A 243 -33.71 -6.66 2.92
N LEU A 244 -34.83 -6.24 3.50
CA LEU A 244 -35.30 -4.85 3.41
C LEU A 244 -34.31 -3.87 4.03
N LYS A 245 -33.76 -4.20 5.19
CA LYS A 245 -32.74 -3.38 5.86
C LYS A 245 -31.46 -3.27 5.01
N ILE A 246 -31.00 -4.38 4.42
CA ILE A 246 -29.85 -4.40 3.51
C ILE A 246 -30.12 -3.50 2.30
N LEU A 247 -31.30 -3.61 1.69
CA LEU A 247 -31.70 -2.78 0.56
C LEU A 247 -31.68 -1.28 0.91
N GLN A 248 -32.22 -0.91 2.07
CA GLN A 248 -32.21 0.47 2.55
C GLN A 248 -30.79 0.99 2.78
N ILE A 249 -29.93 0.20 3.43
CA ILE A 249 -28.53 0.57 3.68
C ILE A 249 -27.79 0.78 2.37
N VAL A 250 -27.90 -0.16 1.43
CA VAL A 250 -27.15 -0.07 0.16
C VAL A 250 -27.69 1.01 -0.76
N ILE A 251 -28.99 1.32 -0.71
CA ILE A 251 -29.54 2.49 -1.41
C ILE A 251 -28.98 3.78 -0.80
N GLY A 252 -28.91 3.85 0.53
CA GLY A 252 -28.36 5.01 1.25
C GLY A 252 -26.87 5.24 1.03
N SER A 253 -26.11 4.24 0.56
CA SER A 253 -24.70 4.40 0.20
C SER A 253 -24.48 4.92 -1.22
N TYR A 254 -25.54 5.14 -2.01
CA TYR A 254 -25.47 5.78 -3.32
C TYR A 254 -26.01 7.21 -3.26
N SER A 255 -25.46 8.07 -4.13
CA SER A 255 -26.02 9.42 -4.36
C SER A 255 -27.37 9.35 -5.07
N LYS A 256 -27.56 8.36 -5.94
CA LYS A 256 -28.79 8.11 -6.70
C LYS A 256 -28.87 6.64 -7.06
N VAL A 257 -30.07 6.07 -7.04
CA VAL A 257 -30.31 4.67 -7.45
C VAL A 257 -31.46 4.62 -8.43
N TYR A 258 -31.24 3.92 -9.54
CA TYR A 258 -32.30 3.55 -10.47
C TYR A 258 -32.73 2.11 -10.22
N ILE A 259 -34.04 1.92 -10.05
CA ILE A 259 -34.65 0.59 -9.89
C ILE A 259 -35.66 0.41 -11.02
N LEU A 260 -35.46 -0.61 -11.86
CA LEU A 260 -36.37 -0.94 -12.96
C LEU A 260 -37.10 -2.23 -12.66
N ILE A 261 -38.42 -2.20 -12.82
CA ILE A 261 -39.30 -3.35 -12.58
C ILE A 261 -40.15 -3.54 -13.82
N ASP A 262 -39.92 -4.63 -14.55
CA ASP A 262 -40.71 -5.02 -15.72
C ASP A 262 -41.82 -5.99 -15.31
N ALA A 263 -43.02 -5.79 -15.87
CA ALA A 263 -44.18 -6.65 -15.67
C ALA A 263 -44.56 -6.87 -14.18
N LEU A 264 -44.50 -5.81 -13.36
CA LEU A 264 -44.82 -5.87 -11.91
C LEU A 264 -46.17 -6.54 -11.61
N ASP A 265 -47.13 -6.45 -12.52
CA ASP A 265 -48.45 -7.10 -12.46
C ASP A 265 -48.40 -8.64 -12.51
N GLU A 266 -47.29 -9.22 -12.97
CA GLU A 266 -47.06 -10.67 -13.00
C GLU A 266 -46.49 -11.24 -11.69
N CYS A 267 -46.06 -10.36 -10.77
CA CYS A 267 -45.58 -10.76 -9.45
C CYS A 267 -46.77 -11.16 -8.53
N GLN A 268 -46.54 -12.05 -7.56
CA GLN A 268 -47.60 -12.53 -6.64
C GLN A 268 -48.27 -11.35 -5.94
N LYS A 269 -49.61 -11.30 -5.99
CA LYS A 269 -50.38 -10.34 -5.20
C LYS A 269 -50.25 -10.71 -3.73
N ALA A 270 -49.98 -9.73 -2.89
CA ALA A 270 -50.01 -9.93 -1.44
C ALA A 270 -51.43 -10.39 -1.06
N THR A 271 -51.53 -11.60 -0.51
CA THR A 271 -52.74 -12.11 0.13
C THR A 271 -52.83 -11.56 1.54
#